data_AF-A0AAW8GXR9-F1
#
_entry.id   AF-A0AAW8GXR9-F1
#
_cell.length_a   1.000
_cell.length_b   1.000
_cell.length_c   1.000
_cell.angle_alpha   90.00
_cell.angle_beta   90.00
_cell.angle_gamma   90.00
#
_symmetry.space_group_name_H-M   'P 1'
#
loop_
_entity.id
_entity.type
_entity.pdbx_description
1 polymer ?
#
loop_
_entity_poly.entity_id
_entity_poly.type
_entity_poly.pdbx_seq_one_letter_code
_entity_poly.pdbx_strand_id
1 'polypeptide(L)'
;MRSMGKQKAMTLLEVLVALAIFATASISVIRSVSQHINTVSYLEEKAFAAMVVDNQMAQVMLTPQNVQAKNGSEVLAGRTWYWKVTLVPTADNLLKAFDVSVASEKEGSPLVTVRSYVAK
;
A
#
# COMPACT_ATOMS: atom_id res chain seq x y z
N MET A 1 -53.76 22.48 -36.82
CA MET A 1 -52.92 21.41 -37.39
C MET A 1 -51.63 21.30 -36.59
N ARG A 2 -51.43 20.22 -35.83
CA ARG A 2 -50.17 19.95 -35.13
C ARG A 2 -49.18 19.39 -36.16
N SER A 3 -48.10 20.12 -36.42
CA SER A 3 -46.95 19.59 -37.15
C SER A 3 -46.39 18.40 -36.36
N MET A 4 -46.60 17.19 -36.86
CA MET A 4 -45.91 15.99 -36.38
C MET A 4 -44.45 16.11 -36.80
N GLY A 5 -43.59 16.53 -35.85
CA GLY A 5 -42.15 16.50 -36.05
C GLY A 5 -41.70 15.10 -36.45
N LYS A 6 -40.94 14.99 -37.55
CA LYS A 6 -40.38 13.72 -38.03
C LYS A 6 -39.53 13.11 -36.92
N GLN A 7 -39.97 11.98 -36.35
CA GLN A 7 -39.11 11.15 -35.50
C GLN A 7 -38.01 10.55 -36.38
N LYS A 8 -36.75 10.93 -36.14
CA LYS A 8 -35.59 10.30 -36.78
C LYS A 8 -35.34 8.96 -36.10
N ALA A 9 -35.45 7.86 -36.86
CA ALA A 9 -34.98 6.55 -36.44
C ALA A 9 -33.46 6.44 -36.66
N MET A 10 -32.74 5.81 -35.74
CA MET A 10 -31.29 5.60 -35.87
C MET A 10 -30.99 4.59 -36.97
N THR A 11 -29.95 4.85 -37.75
CA THR A 11 -29.46 3.91 -38.77
C THR A 11 -28.58 2.82 -38.15
N LEU A 12 -28.43 1.68 -38.85
CA LEU A 12 -27.51 0.62 -38.43
C LEU A 12 -26.06 1.12 -38.28
N LEU A 13 -25.64 2.02 -39.17
CA LEU A 13 -24.30 2.62 -39.12
C LEU A 13 -24.09 3.43 -37.84
N GLU A 14 -25.08 4.23 -37.42
CA GLU A 14 -24.99 5.00 -36.19
C GLU A 14 -24.93 4.10 -34.94
N VAL A 15 -25.68 3.00 -34.92
CA VAL A 15 -25.62 2.04 -33.80
C VAL A 15 -24.24 1.37 -33.74
N LEU A 16 -23.67 0.96 -34.88
CA LEU A 16 -22.33 0.37 -34.93
C LEU A 16 -21.25 1.36 -34.48
N VAL A 17 -21.33 2.61 -34.93
CA VAL A 17 -20.39 3.67 -34.52
C VAL A 17 -20.55 3.97 -33.02
N ALA A 18 -21.79 4.06 -32.52
CA ALA A 18 -22.04 4.28 -31.10
C ALA A 18 -21.49 3.14 -30.23
N LEU A 19 -21.65 1.89 -30.66
CA LEU A 19 -21.07 0.73 -29.98
C LEU A 19 -19.54 0.74 -30.02
N ALA A 20 -18.94 1.14 -31.14
CA ALA A 20 -17.47 1.25 -31.24
C ALA A 20 -16.92 2.32 -30.27
N ILE A 21 -17.55 3.50 -30.22
CA ILE A 21 -17.19 4.57 -29.29
C ILE A 21 -17.40 4.11 -27.84
N PHE A 22 -18.54 3.48 -27.56
CA PHE A 22 -18.85 2.97 -26.23
C PHE A 22 -17.86 1.88 -25.77
N ALA A 23 -17.49 0.96 -26.65
CA ALA A 23 -16.52 -0.10 -26.35
C ALA A 23 -15.14 0.49 -25.99
N THR A 24 -14.66 1.46 -26.77
CA THR A 24 -13.37 2.12 -26.50
C THR A 24 -13.38 2.93 -25.20
N ALA A 25 -14.47 3.66 -24.92
CA ALA A 25 -14.65 4.36 -23.65
C ALA A 25 -14.68 3.38 -22.46
N SER A 26 -15.39 2.26 -22.60
CA SER A 26 -15.52 1.24 -21.55
C SER A 26 -14.16 0.62 -21.17
N ILE A 27 -13.28 0.37 -22.14
CA ILE A 27 -11.92 -0.13 -21.87
C ILE A 27 -11.14 0.84 -20.96
N SER A 28 -11.27 2.15 -21.20
CA SER A 28 -10.59 3.17 -20.41
C SER A 28 -11.10 3.20 -18.97
N VAL A 29 -12.43 3.09 -18.79
CA VAL A 29 -13.05 2.99 -17.46
C VAL A 29 -12.58 1.75 -16.72
N ILE A 30 -12.59 0.58 -17.37
CA ILE A 30 -12.13 -0.68 -16.75
C ILE A 30 -10.68 -0.55 -16.29
N ARG A 31 -9.80 -0.01 -17.14
CA ARG A 31 -8.39 0.22 -16.77
C ARG A 31 -8.26 1.15 -15.56
N SER A 32 -9.03 2.24 -15.53
CA SER A 32 -9.03 3.17 -14.41
C SER A 32 -9.47 2.50 -13.11
N VAL A 33 -10.53 1.69 -13.15
CA VAL A 33 -11.02 0.93 -11.99
C VAL A 33 -9.99 -0.10 -11.54
N SER A 34 -9.40 -0.87 -12.45
CA SER A 34 -8.33 -1.83 -12.12
C SER A 34 -7.13 -1.15 -11.46
N GLN A 35 -6.70 -0.01 -12.00
CA GLN A 35 -5.60 0.76 -11.41
C GLN A 35 -5.95 1.30 -10.02
N HIS A 36 -7.19 1.75 -9.82
CA HIS A 36 -7.67 2.20 -8.53
C HIS A 36 -7.63 1.08 -7.49
N ILE A 37 -8.13 -0.12 -7.83
CA ILE A 37 -8.09 -1.30 -6.94
C ILE A 37 -6.64 -1.63 -6.55
N ASN A 38 -5.73 -1.70 -7.53
CA ASN A 38 -4.32 -1.98 -7.25
C ASN A 38 -3.69 -0.93 -6.33
N THR A 39 -4.05 0.34 -6.51
CA THR A 39 -3.57 1.44 -5.67
C THR A 39 -4.08 1.30 -4.24
N VAL A 40 -5.36 0.98 -4.06
CA VAL A 40 -5.96 0.78 -2.73
C VAL A 40 -5.29 -0.41 -2.04
N SER A 41 -5.15 -1.55 -2.70
CA SER A 41 -4.50 -2.73 -2.10
C SER A 41 -3.04 -2.45 -1.69
N TYR A 42 -2.29 -1.67 -2.48
CA TYR A 42 -0.94 -1.26 -2.12
C TYR A 42 -0.91 -0.32 -0.89
N LEU A 43 -1.85 0.62 -0.80
CA LEU A 43 -1.95 1.52 0.35
C LEU A 43 -2.34 0.76 1.62
N GLU A 44 -3.26 -0.20 1.53
CA GLU A 44 -3.63 -1.08 2.65
C GLU A 44 -2.43 -1.89 3.15
N GLU A 45 -1.65 -2.47 2.24
CA GLU A 45 -0.45 -3.22 2.59
C GLU A 45 0.57 -2.35 3.33
N LYS A 46 0.81 -1.13 2.85
CA LYS A 46 1.68 -0.17 3.54
C LYS A 46 1.15 0.30 4.89
N ALA A 47 -0.16 0.54 5.01
CA ALA A 47 -0.78 0.96 6.25
C ALA A 47 -0.61 -0.11 7.34
N PHE A 48 -0.92 -1.36 7.02
CA PHE A 48 -0.76 -2.46 7.98
C PHE A 48 0.70 -2.75 8.30
N ALA A 49 1.60 -2.70 7.32
CA ALA A 49 3.04 -2.83 7.57
C ALA A 49 3.54 -1.71 8.51
N ALA A 50 3.08 -0.47 8.34
CA ALA A 50 3.42 0.65 9.21
C ALA A 50 2.90 0.45 10.64
N MET A 51 1.67 -0.05 10.82
CA MET A 51 1.14 -0.39 12.14
C MET A 51 1.98 -1.46 12.85
N VAL A 52 2.45 -2.48 12.12
CA VAL A 52 3.37 -3.48 12.67
C VAL A 52 4.71 -2.84 13.05
N VAL A 53 5.26 -1.97 12.20
CA VAL A 53 6.48 -1.20 12.55
C VAL A 53 6.28 -0.41 13.83
N ASP A 54 5.16 0.30 13.98
CA ASP A 54 4.85 1.10 15.16
C ASP A 54 4.75 0.22 16.42
N ASN A 55 4.07 -0.93 16.34
CA ASN A 55 3.97 -1.90 17.43
C ASN A 55 5.36 -2.39 17.88
N GLN A 56 6.21 -2.78 16.91
CA GLN A 56 7.54 -3.31 17.20
C GLN A 56 8.49 -2.21 17.70
N MET A 57 8.38 -1.00 17.16
CA MET A 57 9.12 0.16 17.65
C MET A 57 8.73 0.48 19.09
N ALA A 58 7.43 0.48 19.42
CA ALA A 58 6.96 0.67 20.79
C ALA A 58 7.54 -0.40 21.73
N GLN A 59 7.59 -1.67 21.31
CA GLN A 59 8.20 -2.75 22.11
C GLN A 59 9.69 -2.50 22.38
N VAL A 60 10.46 -2.05 21.39
CA VAL A 60 11.87 -1.70 21.59
C VAL A 60 12.01 -0.52 22.56
N MET A 61 11.15 0.48 22.44
CA MET A 61 11.16 1.68 23.29
C MET A 61 10.78 1.41 24.76
N LEU A 62 10.18 0.26 25.09
CA LEU A 62 9.95 -0.12 26.49
C LEU A 62 11.26 -0.40 27.24
N THR A 63 12.31 -0.86 26.56
CA THR A 63 13.61 -1.18 27.18
C THR A 63 14.78 -0.59 26.37
N PRO A 64 14.86 0.75 26.24
CA PRO A 64 15.72 1.42 25.28
C PRO A 64 17.23 1.30 25.60
N GLN A 65 17.59 0.95 26.84
CA GLN A 65 18.99 0.70 27.19
C GLN A 65 19.53 -0.61 26.59
N ASN A 66 18.64 -1.58 26.34
CA ASN A 66 18.95 -2.95 25.94
C ASN A 66 18.51 -3.26 24.50
N VAL A 67 18.50 -2.28 23.60
CA VAL A 67 18.18 -2.52 22.18
C VAL A 67 19.14 -3.56 21.61
N GLN A 68 18.58 -4.62 21.03
CA GLN A 68 19.31 -5.72 20.42
C GLN A 68 18.72 -6.03 19.04
N ALA A 69 19.54 -6.59 18.15
CA ALA A 69 19.05 -7.11 16.90
C ALA A 69 18.09 -8.27 17.16
N LYS A 70 16.90 -8.22 16.57
CA LYS A 70 15.85 -9.23 16.77
C LYS A 70 14.99 -9.32 15.51
N ASN A 71 14.39 -10.47 15.28
CA ASN A 71 13.37 -10.65 14.26
C ASN A 71 12.23 -11.50 14.80
N GLY A 72 11.12 -11.51 14.06
CA GLY A 72 9.98 -12.32 14.39
C GLY A 72 8.87 -12.13 13.38
N SER A 73 7.68 -12.58 13.76
CA SER A 73 6.46 -12.34 13.01
C SER A 73 5.36 -11.79 13.91
N GLU A 74 4.39 -11.11 13.29
CA GLU A 74 3.19 -10.60 13.93
C GLU A 74 2.00 -10.83 13.00
N VAL A 75 0.86 -11.24 13.55
CA VAL A 75 -0.38 -11.37 12.79
C VAL A 75 -1.19 -10.10 12.96
N LEU A 76 -1.45 -9.40 11.86
CA LEU A 76 -2.24 -8.18 11.84
C LEU A 76 -3.12 -8.15 10.58
N ALA A 77 -4.41 -7.80 10.75
CA ALA A 77 -5.43 -7.84 9.69
C ALA A 77 -5.51 -9.21 8.98
N GLY A 78 -5.35 -10.30 9.72
CA GLY A 78 -5.42 -11.67 9.19
C GLY A 78 -4.23 -12.09 8.32
N ARG A 79 -3.15 -11.29 8.28
CA ARG A 79 -1.91 -11.59 7.56
C ARG A 79 -0.74 -11.70 8.52
N THR A 80 0.21 -12.56 8.19
CA THR A 80 1.48 -12.68 8.92
C THR A 80 2.48 -11.70 8.32
N TRP A 81 3.04 -10.85 9.15
CA TRP A 81 4.09 -9.89 8.82
C TRP A 81 5.40 -10.33 9.44
N TYR A 82 6.50 -10.11 8.74
CA TYR A 82 7.84 -10.46 9.21
C TYR A 82 8.61 -9.19 9.51
N TRP A 83 8.97 -9.01 10.77
CA TRP A 83 9.63 -7.80 11.23
C TRP A 83 11.07 -8.08 11.65
N LYS A 84 11.93 -7.08 11.53
CA LYS A 84 13.33 -7.14 11.91
C LYS A 84 13.80 -5.81 12.49
N VAL A 85 14.38 -5.89 13.68
CA VAL A 85 15.12 -4.83 14.36
C VAL A 85 16.60 -5.00 14.04
N THR A 86 17.23 -4.00 13.43
CA THR A 86 18.67 -3.99 13.14
C THR A 86 19.33 -2.79 13.81
N LEU A 87 20.47 -3.03 14.47
CA LEU A 87 21.25 -1.97 15.08
C LEU A 87 21.99 -1.17 14.02
N VAL A 88 22.02 0.15 14.18
CA VAL A 88 22.68 1.08 13.27
C VAL A 88 23.84 1.76 14.00
N PRO A 89 25.08 1.67 13.49
CA PRO A 89 26.21 2.38 14.05
C PRO A 89 25.99 3.90 14.04
N THR A 90 26.25 4.56 15.16
CA THR A 90 26.20 6.02 15.32
C THR A 90 27.61 6.58 15.51
N ALA A 91 27.83 7.80 15.01
CA ALA A 91 29.15 8.46 15.12
C ALA A 91 29.42 9.02 16.52
N ASP A 92 28.37 9.38 17.26
CA ASP A 92 28.43 9.95 18.60
C ASP A 92 28.08 8.90 19.67
N ASN A 93 28.68 9.02 20.85
CA ASN A 93 28.48 8.13 21.98
C ASN A 93 27.22 8.45 22.80
N LEU A 94 26.47 9.51 22.47
CA LEU A 94 25.25 9.91 23.18
C LEU A 94 23.99 9.13 22.77
N LEU A 95 23.93 8.65 21.52
CA LEU A 95 22.74 8.02 20.96
C LEU A 95 23.01 6.61 20.44
N LYS A 96 22.05 5.71 20.62
CA LYS A 96 21.93 4.43 19.89
C LYS A 96 20.86 4.60 18.81
N ALA A 97 21.11 4.03 17.63
CA ALA A 97 20.15 4.00 16.54
C ALA A 97 19.78 2.56 16.18
N PHE A 98 18.54 2.36 15.76
CA PHE A 98 18.06 1.09 15.24
C PHE A 98 17.02 1.31 14.15
N ASP A 99 16.96 0.38 13.21
CA ASP A 99 15.93 0.30 12.18
C ASP A 99 14.94 -0.80 12.53
N VAL A 100 13.65 -0.52 12.38
CA VAL A 100 12.58 -1.52 12.38
C VAL A 100 12.07 -1.63 10.96
N SER A 101 12.15 -2.82 10.39
CA SER A 101 11.72 -3.11 9.02
C SER A 101 10.67 -4.20 9.03
N VAL A 102 9.68 -4.10 8.14
CA VAL A 102 8.58 -5.07 8.00
C VAL A 102 8.42 -5.47 6.54
N ALA A 103 8.30 -6.78 6.31
CA ALA A 103 8.04 -7.40 5.02
C ALA A 103 6.80 -8.31 5.08
N SER A 104 6.14 -8.51 3.95
CA SER A 104 5.04 -9.48 3.80
C SER A 104 5.54 -10.93 3.68
N GLU A 105 6.81 -11.13 3.34
CA GLU A 105 7.46 -12.44 3.22
C GLU A 105 8.72 -12.53 4.08
N LYS A 106 9.08 -13.74 4.53
CA LYS A 106 10.17 -13.97 5.49
C LYS A 106 11.54 -13.51 4.99
N GLU A 107 11.80 -13.67 3.69
CA GLU A 107 13.05 -13.26 3.03
C GLU A 107 12.80 -12.18 1.96
N GLY A 108 11.64 -11.51 2.03
CA GLY A 108 11.27 -10.45 1.11
C GLY A 108 11.93 -9.11 1.44
N SER A 109 11.91 -8.21 0.46
CA SER A 109 12.27 -6.81 0.67
C SER A 109 11.28 -6.13 1.64
N PRO A 110 11.76 -5.27 2.55
CA PRO A 110 10.87 -4.59 3.47
C PRO A 110 9.98 -3.58 2.73
N LEU A 111 8.70 -3.57 3.08
CA LEU A 111 7.70 -2.64 2.57
C LEU A 111 7.81 -1.28 3.26
N VAL A 112 8.19 -1.31 4.55
CA VAL A 112 8.38 -0.14 5.40
C VAL A 112 9.61 -0.38 6.27
N THR A 113 10.47 0.63 6.37
CA THR A 113 11.58 0.68 7.32
C THR A 113 11.57 2.04 8.01
N VAL A 114 11.61 2.04 9.34
CA VAL A 114 11.67 3.26 10.14
C VAL A 114 12.91 3.21 11.02
N ARG A 115 13.66 4.31 11.03
CA ARG A 115 14.82 4.51 11.91
C ARG A 115 14.42 5.30 13.15
N SER A 116 14.88 4.84 14.30
CA SER A 116 14.68 5.51 15.57
C SER A 116 15.98 5.63 16.37
N TYR A 117 15.98 6.56 17.32
CA TYR A 117 17.11 6.90 18.17
C TYR A 117 16.70 6.87 19.63
N VAL A 118 17.59 6.38 20.49
CA VAL A 118 17.42 6.39 21.95
C VAL A 118 18.71 6.88 22.61
N ALA A 119 18.57 7.54 23.76
CA ALA A 119 19.71 7.91 24.59
C ALA A 119 20.43 6.64 25.08
N LYS A 120 21.76 6.70 25.13
CA LYS A 120 22.61 5.53 25.35
C LYS A 120 22.52 4.98 26.77
#